data_AF-A0A9E0M0E1-F1
#
_entry.id   AF-A0A9E0M0E1-F1
#
_cell.length_a   1.000
_cell.length_b   1.000
_cell.length_c   1.000
_cell.angle_alpha   90.00
_cell.angle_beta   90.00
_cell.angle_gamma   90.00
#
_symmetry.space_group_name_H-M   'P 1'
#
loop_
_entity.id
_entity.type
_entity.pdbx_description
1 polymer ?
#
loop_
_entity_poly.entity_id
_entity_poly.type
_entity_poly.pdbx_seq_one_letter_code
_entity_poly.pdbx_strand_id
1 'polypeptide(L)'
;MNYKEKLLEKLKENIASVREKIFEKLESIKLLNDKNLKQIGSLKGEERDIQMATKIRLDERFEELNHLYKTPYFAKCEFIQNKTGEKKNYYFAKHQLVEESVYSWVAPIAAIRFENPGQASYKIPNGKIMEVNILHKEQYMIVDGKVIFFSVEDLDKPRDLIYQENFTSKKAGFVLPEIVAQMEKAQDQVIRASHKGPLVISGPAGSGKTTLALHRVAYLTQAPETLAFYPAHSIIVLVQDTGTKEYFSHLLPELGIHRVTITTFQEWAFSILDLEGCSYVSRYGDNEEEKDVYEYQKIKALRTETTPSFNDNYFRVLNSVYKKHINAGLFEKQKKEMKLDRFDIIMLLQSYLKKHNKFVIKRKYLTMVNGEVKQKVEKKSVVYSLIILDEFQNYLPEQVKILKSCLQEETQSMVYVGDMAQQVQLGTIKDWDEAGETIKEERKIKLDKVYRNTKNILLFIESLGYPTVIPVGIKEGVPVVEKLLENRTKEIEYIKAVSDQYKEGTVGVIAKDPAYLEDFKKEFTEHKNIHVLTMNESQGVEFDLVCLVGINENTFKVTHYADVLPEHLIERKRMQKDLLYVALTRAISELHVLGTKKLKEIL
;
A
#
# COMPACT_ATOMS: atom_id res chain seq x y z
N MET A 1 -41.80 -20.05 10.94
CA MET A 1 -40.61 -19.29 10.51
C MET A 1 -40.83 -17.81 10.73
N ASN A 2 -39.93 -17.21 11.50
CA ASN A 2 -39.81 -15.77 11.69
C ASN A 2 -39.54 -15.09 10.33
N TYR A 3 -39.94 -13.82 10.15
CA TYR A 3 -39.70 -13.03 8.94
C TYR A 3 -38.21 -13.03 8.54
N LYS A 4 -37.30 -12.93 9.53
CA LYS A 4 -35.84 -12.98 9.32
C LYS A 4 -35.36 -14.33 8.79
N GLU A 5 -35.95 -15.44 9.24
CA GLU A 5 -35.60 -16.79 8.78
C GLU A 5 -36.00 -17.00 7.31
N LYS A 6 -37.20 -16.53 6.92
CA LYS A 6 -37.66 -16.61 5.52
C LYS A 6 -36.75 -15.83 4.56
N LEU A 7 -36.30 -14.64 4.97
CA LEU A 7 -35.36 -13.84 4.19
C LEU A 7 -34.01 -14.56 4.02
N LEU A 8 -33.51 -15.19 5.08
CA LEU A 8 -32.25 -15.94 5.05
C LEU A 8 -32.34 -17.19 4.18
N GLU A 9 -33.44 -17.94 4.22
CA GLU A 9 -33.65 -19.10 3.35
C GLU A 9 -33.70 -18.70 1.87
N LYS A 10 -34.48 -17.66 1.53
CA LYS A 10 -34.55 -17.14 0.17
C LYS A 10 -33.18 -16.67 -0.34
N LEU A 11 -32.37 -16.07 0.52
CA LEU A 11 -31.00 -15.68 0.18
C LEU A 11 -30.13 -16.92 -0.11
N LYS A 12 -30.21 -17.97 0.71
CA LYS A 12 -29.45 -19.21 0.51
C LYS A 12 -29.82 -19.91 -0.81
N GLU A 13 -31.11 -19.95 -1.14
CA GLU A 13 -31.59 -20.50 -2.44
C GLU A 13 -31.03 -19.71 -3.62
N ASN A 14 -31.07 -18.37 -3.56
CA ASN A 14 -30.53 -17.53 -4.62
C ASN A 14 -29.00 -17.72 -4.79
N ILE A 15 -28.27 -17.80 -3.67
CA ILE A 15 -26.82 -18.07 -3.68
C ILE A 15 -26.54 -19.42 -4.35
N ALA A 16 -27.30 -20.46 -4.01
CA ALA A 16 -27.15 -21.78 -4.60
C ALA A 16 -27.35 -21.75 -6.12
N SER A 17 -28.44 -21.10 -6.59
CA SER A 17 -28.73 -20.96 -8.01
C SER A 17 -27.64 -20.21 -8.78
N VAL A 18 -27.14 -19.09 -8.25
CA VAL A 18 -26.06 -18.33 -8.89
C VAL A 18 -24.76 -19.15 -8.92
N ARG A 19 -24.44 -19.89 -7.85
CA ARG A 19 -23.24 -20.75 -7.79
C ARG A 19 -23.30 -21.92 -8.77
N GLU A 20 -24.46 -22.51 -8.98
CA GLU A 20 -24.68 -23.57 -9.98
C GLU A 20 -24.32 -23.06 -11.39
N LYS A 21 -24.85 -21.90 -11.77
CA LYS A 21 -24.54 -21.28 -13.07
C LYS A 21 -23.07 -20.89 -13.22
N ILE A 22 -22.43 -20.43 -12.14
CA ILE A 22 -20.97 -20.18 -12.14
C ILE A 22 -20.20 -21.49 -12.34
N PHE A 23 -20.63 -22.56 -11.69
CA PHE A 23 -20.01 -23.88 -11.81
C PHE A 23 -20.09 -24.43 -13.24
N GLU A 24 -21.26 -24.36 -13.89
CA GLU A 24 -21.42 -24.74 -15.30
C GLU A 24 -20.46 -23.96 -16.21
N LYS A 25 -20.32 -22.65 -15.98
CA LYS A 25 -19.35 -21.83 -16.73
C LYS A 25 -17.91 -22.23 -16.46
N LEU A 26 -17.54 -22.53 -15.21
CA LEU A 26 -16.20 -23.01 -14.87
C LEU A 26 -15.85 -24.31 -15.61
N GLU A 27 -16.79 -25.26 -15.68
CA GLU A 27 -16.60 -26.50 -16.45
C GLU A 27 -16.43 -26.22 -17.94
N SER A 28 -17.25 -25.32 -18.50
CA SER A 28 -17.14 -24.94 -19.91
C SER A 28 -15.77 -24.34 -20.26
N ILE A 29 -15.22 -23.49 -19.38
CA ILE A 29 -13.90 -22.86 -19.57
C ILE A 29 -12.77 -23.87 -19.42
N LYS A 30 -12.86 -24.80 -18.45
CA LYS A 30 -11.88 -25.90 -18.33
C LYS A 30 -11.79 -26.71 -19.62
N LEU A 31 -12.94 -27.09 -20.19
CA LEU A 31 -12.98 -27.86 -21.44
C LEU A 31 -12.37 -27.09 -22.62
N LEU A 32 -12.62 -25.78 -22.70
CA LEU A 32 -12.01 -24.89 -23.71
C LEU A 32 -10.49 -24.79 -23.53
N ASN A 33 -10.01 -24.67 -22.29
CA ASN A 33 -8.59 -24.59 -21.98
C ASN A 33 -7.85 -25.89 -22.32
N ASP A 34 -8.43 -27.05 -22.02
CA ASP A 34 -7.85 -28.35 -22.39
C ASP A 34 -7.75 -28.53 -23.90
N LYS A 35 -8.75 -28.07 -24.65
CA LYS A 35 -8.71 -28.04 -26.13
C LYS A 35 -7.61 -27.10 -26.64
N ASN A 36 -7.50 -25.91 -26.06
CA ASN A 36 -6.46 -24.93 -26.42
C ASN A 36 -5.04 -25.44 -26.14
N LEU A 37 -4.83 -26.09 -24.99
CA LEU A 37 -3.53 -26.68 -24.63
C LEU A 37 -3.05 -27.72 -25.66
N LYS A 38 -3.96 -28.56 -26.14
CA LYS A 38 -3.66 -29.56 -27.17
C LYS A 38 -3.25 -28.92 -28.51
N GLN A 39 -3.84 -27.79 -28.87
CA GLN A 39 -3.56 -27.07 -30.12
C GLN A 39 -2.25 -26.27 -30.05
N ILE A 40 -1.91 -25.67 -28.91
CA ILE A 40 -0.69 -24.85 -28.75
C ILE A 40 0.58 -25.65 -29.08
N GLY A 41 0.61 -26.96 -28.77
CA GLY A 41 1.76 -27.83 -29.02
C GLY A 41 2.14 -27.96 -30.50
N SER A 42 1.19 -27.82 -31.42
CA SER A 42 1.42 -27.96 -32.86
C SER A 42 1.61 -26.65 -33.61
N LEU A 43 1.38 -25.49 -32.96
CA LEU A 43 1.43 -24.17 -33.58
C LEU A 43 2.83 -23.53 -33.47
N LYS A 44 3.18 -22.68 -34.44
CA LYS A 44 4.46 -21.93 -34.47
C LYS A 44 4.22 -20.47 -34.85
N GLY A 45 5.14 -19.58 -34.44
CA GLY A 45 5.09 -18.17 -34.78
C GLY A 45 3.85 -17.46 -34.22
N GLU A 46 3.28 -16.55 -35.00
CA GLU A 46 2.15 -15.68 -34.60
C GLU A 46 0.90 -16.46 -34.16
N GLU A 47 0.60 -17.60 -34.79
CA GLU A 47 -0.55 -18.44 -34.42
C GLU A 47 -0.42 -18.96 -32.98
N ARG A 48 0.81 -19.32 -32.57
CA ARG A 48 1.07 -19.76 -31.20
C ARG A 48 0.90 -18.62 -30.22
N ASP A 49 1.35 -17.41 -30.57
CA ASP A 49 1.24 -16.23 -29.71
C ASP A 49 -0.22 -15.81 -29.51
N ILE A 50 -1.03 -15.83 -30.57
CA ILE A 50 -2.49 -15.57 -30.51
C ILE A 50 -3.19 -16.62 -29.64
N GLN A 51 -2.85 -17.90 -29.83
CA GLN A 51 -3.45 -18.98 -29.04
C GLN A 51 -3.05 -18.88 -27.56
N MET A 52 -1.80 -18.48 -27.28
CA MET A 52 -1.30 -18.27 -25.92
C MET A 52 -1.99 -17.09 -25.24
N ALA A 53 -2.22 -15.98 -25.96
CA ALA A 53 -3.00 -14.84 -25.45
C ALA A 53 -4.46 -15.23 -25.14
N THR A 54 -5.07 -16.07 -25.97
CA THR A 54 -6.41 -16.60 -25.74
C THR A 54 -6.47 -17.48 -24.48
N LYS A 55 -5.48 -18.37 -24.31
CA LYS A 55 -5.36 -19.21 -23.11
C LYS A 55 -5.25 -18.36 -21.85
N ILE A 56 -4.35 -17.36 -21.86
CA ILE A 56 -4.17 -16.43 -20.74
C ILE A 56 -5.51 -15.79 -20.34
N ARG A 57 -6.30 -15.33 -21.31
CA ARG A 57 -7.61 -14.71 -21.04
C ARG A 57 -8.62 -15.69 -20.44
N LEU A 58 -8.60 -16.95 -20.88
CA LEU A 58 -9.45 -18.00 -20.32
C LEU A 58 -9.02 -18.38 -18.90
N ASP A 59 -7.71 -18.47 -18.64
CA ASP A 59 -7.15 -18.70 -17.31
C ASP A 59 -7.56 -17.56 -16.35
N GLU A 60 -7.41 -16.31 -16.77
CA GLU A 60 -7.87 -15.13 -16.01
C GLU A 60 -9.38 -15.23 -15.73
N ARG A 61 -10.21 -15.49 -16.75
CA ARG A 61 -11.67 -15.63 -16.56
C ARG A 61 -12.05 -16.81 -15.66
N PHE A 62 -11.28 -17.90 -15.70
CA PHE A 62 -11.47 -19.05 -14.81
C PHE A 62 -11.23 -18.66 -13.36
N GLU A 63 -10.16 -17.92 -13.07
CA GLU A 63 -9.88 -17.39 -11.73
C GLU A 63 -10.98 -16.44 -11.24
N GLU A 64 -11.45 -15.53 -12.09
CA GLU A 64 -12.56 -14.61 -11.76
C GLU A 64 -13.83 -15.37 -11.35
N LEU A 65 -14.22 -16.38 -12.13
CA LEU A 65 -15.39 -17.20 -11.84
C LEU A 65 -15.20 -18.05 -10.59
N ASN A 66 -13.99 -18.57 -10.34
CA ASN A 66 -13.69 -19.33 -9.13
C ASN A 66 -13.81 -18.43 -7.88
N HIS A 67 -13.40 -17.17 -7.98
CA HIS A 67 -13.61 -16.19 -6.92
C HIS A 67 -15.11 -15.89 -6.71
N LEU A 68 -15.86 -15.65 -7.79
CA LEU A 68 -17.32 -15.47 -7.72
C LEU A 68 -18.03 -16.69 -7.13
N TYR A 69 -17.56 -17.91 -7.41
CA TYR A 69 -18.15 -19.12 -6.86
C TYR A 69 -18.07 -19.16 -5.32
N LYS A 70 -16.96 -18.65 -4.75
CA LYS A 70 -16.79 -18.53 -3.30
C LYS A 70 -17.59 -17.34 -2.73
N THR A 71 -17.58 -16.22 -3.45
CA THR A 71 -18.18 -14.94 -3.03
C THR A 71 -19.02 -14.32 -4.17
N PRO A 72 -20.27 -14.76 -4.37
CA PRO A 72 -21.04 -14.42 -5.58
C PRO A 72 -21.38 -12.94 -5.70
N TYR A 73 -21.74 -12.29 -4.59
CA TYR A 73 -22.05 -10.87 -4.51
C TYR A 73 -22.05 -10.43 -3.04
N PHE A 74 -21.89 -9.14 -2.79
CA PHE A 74 -21.88 -8.57 -1.44
C PHE A 74 -22.95 -7.49 -1.23
N ALA A 75 -23.62 -7.04 -2.30
CA ALA A 75 -24.75 -6.13 -2.21
C ALA A 75 -25.78 -6.39 -3.31
N LYS A 76 -27.03 -6.02 -3.06
CA LYS A 76 -28.13 -5.99 -4.03
C LYS A 76 -28.88 -4.67 -3.89
N CYS A 77 -29.23 -4.07 -5.01
CA CYS A 77 -30.13 -2.92 -5.05
C CYS A 77 -31.32 -3.22 -5.96
N GLU A 78 -32.51 -2.98 -5.43
CA GLU A 78 -33.78 -3.06 -6.12
C GLU A 78 -34.35 -1.66 -6.28
N PHE A 79 -34.57 -1.25 -7.52
CA PHE A 79 -34.95 0.13 -7.83
C PHE A 79 -35.87 0.21 -9.06
N ILE A 80 -36.56 1.34 -9.20
CA ILE A 80 -37.37 1.69 -10.36
C ILE A 80 -36.65 2.77 -11.14
N GLN A 81 -36.51 2.60 -12.46
CA GLN A 81 -36.01 3.66 -13.33
C GLN A 81 -37.10 4.71 -13.56
N ASN A 82 -36.85 5.97 -13.21
CA ASN A 82 -37.89 7.02 -13.22
C ASN A 82 -38.48 7.28 -14.60
N LYS A 83 -37.66 7.16 -15.66
CA LYS A 83 -38.10 7.42 -17.04
C LYS A 83 -38.92 6.28 -17.65
N THR A 84 -38.65 5.03 -17.27
CA THR A 84 -39.27 3.85 -17.89
C THR A 84 -40.30 3.18 -16.98
N GLY A 85 -40.27 3.47 -15.68
CA GLY A 85 -41.04 2.74 -14.68
C GLY A 85 -40.57 1.30 -14.47
N GLU A 86 -39.47 0.90 -15.10
CA GLU A 86 -38.99 -0.48 -15.07
C GLU A 86 -38.32 -0.80 -13.73
N LYS A 87 -38.77 -1.89 -13.11
CA LYS A 87 -38.22 -2.41 -11.86
C LYS A 87 -37.02 -3.33 -12.14
N LYS A 88 -35.87 -3.07 -11.52
CA LYS A 88 -34.63 -3.84 -11.73
C LYS A 88 -34.02 -4.31 -10.42
N ASN A 89 -33.40 -5.48 -10.47
CA ASN A 89 -32.64 -6.09 -9.37
C ASN A 89 -31.19 -6.27 -9.81
N TYR A 90 -30.29 -5.45 -9.28
CA TYR A 90 -28.87 -5.54 -9.59
C TYR A 90 -28.09 -6.03 -8.38
N TYR A 91 -27.19 -6.97 -8.63
CA TYR A 91 -26.26 -7.53 -7.66
C TYR A 91 -24.87 -6.95 -7.91
N PHE A 92 -24.10 -6.72 -6.85
CA PHE A 92 -22.75 -6.17 -6.94
C PHE A 92 -21.74 -7.15 -6.35
N ALA A 93 -20.69 -7.41 -7.11
CA ALA A 93 -19.66 -8.38 -6.76
C ALA A 93 -18.28 -7.88 -7.20
N LYS A 94 -17.24 -8.67 -6.91
CA LYS A 94 -15.88 -8.37 -7.38
C LYS A 94 -15.80 -8.42 -8.91
N HIS A 95 -16.23 -9.53 -9.49
CA HIS A 95 -16.25 -9.74 -10.94
C HIS A 95 -17.69 -9.74 -11.48
N GLN A 96 -17.84 -9.56 -12.78
CA GLN A 96 -19.15 -9.49 -13.42
C GLN A 96 -19.66 -10.86 -13.91
N LEU A 97 -20.97 -11.07 -13.77
CA LEU A 97 -21.76 -12.14 -14.37
C LEU A 97 -23.09 -11.54 -14.84
N VAL A 98 -23.05 -10.94 -16.03
CA VAL A 98 -24.12 -10.07 -16.57
C VAL A 98 -25.43 -10.84 -16.76
N GLU A 99 -25.37 -12.13 -17.10
CA GLU A 99 -26.55 -12.96 -17.31
C GLU A 99 -27.39 -13.11 -16.03
N GLU A 100 -26.75 -12.98 -14.86
CA GLU A 100 -27.39 -13.02 -13.55
C GLU A 100 -27.60 -11.61 -12.95
N SER A 101 -27.46 -10.56 -13.76
CA SER A 101 -27.49 -9.16 -13.30
C SER A 101 -26.48 -8.87 -12.18
N VAL A 102 -25.35 -9.60 -12.16
CA VAL A 102 -24.24 -9.37 -11.24
C VAL A 102 -23.21 -8.47 -11.92
N TYR A 103 -23.09 -7.25 -11.41
CA TYR A 103 -22.17 -6.25 -11.91
C TYR A 103 -20.94 -6.14 -11.01
N SER A 104 -19.78 -5.86 -11.62
CA SER A 104 -18.59 -5.58 -10.85
C SER A 104 -18.73 -4.27 -10.07
N TRP A 105 -18.15 -4.22 -8.88
CA TRP A 105 -18.08 -3.03 -8.04
C TRP A 105 -17.37 -1.85 -8.71
N VAL A 106 -16.51 -2.09 -9.70
CA VAL A 106 -15.88 -1.01 -10.48
C VAL A 106 -16.84 -0.37 -11.49
N ALA A 107 -17.95 -1.02 -11.83
CA ALA A 107 -18.88 -0.51 -12.83
C ALA A 107 -19.50 0.83 -12.38
N PRO A 108 -19.81 1.77 -13.31
CA PRO A 108 -20.40 3.07 -12.96
C PRO A 108 -21.71 2.97 -12.17
N ILE A 109 -22.54 1.95 -12.48
CA ILE A 109 -23.79 1.65 -11.76
C ILE A 109 -23.55 1.31 -10.28
N ALA A 110 -22.40 0.76 -9.91
CA ALA A 110 -22.12 0.30 -8.56
C ALA A 110 -22.04 1.45 -7.54
N ALA A 111 -21.91 2.71 -7.98
CA ALA A 111 -21.99 3.87 -7.10
C ALA A 111 -23.36 4.00 -6.39
N ILE A 112 -24.43 3.48 -6.99
CA ILE A 112 -25.79 3.53 -6.40
C ILE A 112 -25.88 2.85 -5.03
N ARG A 113 -25.00 1.89 -4.73
CA ARG A 113 -25.01 1.14 -3.46
C ARG A 113 -24.77 2.02 -2.24
N PHE A 114 -24.16 3.20 -2.44
CA PHE A 114 -23.86 4.18 -1.40
C PHE A 114 -24.97 5.21 -1.19
N GLU A 115 -25.98 5.22 -2.06
CA GLU A 115 -27.15 6.08 -1.89
C GLU A 115 -28.16 5.42 -0.95
N ASN A 116 -28.92 6.24 -0.22
CA ASN A 116 -29.99 5.75 0.65
C ASN A 116 -31.19 5.34 -0.21
N PRO A 117 -32.04 4.41 0.28
CA PRO A 117 -33.33 4.16 -0.34
C PRO A 117 -34.10 5.47 -0.60
N GLY A 118 -34.73 5.56 -1.77
CA GLY A 118 -35.40 6.75 -2.27
C GLY A 118 -34.81 7.27 -3.56
N GLN A 119 -35.05 8.55 -3.82
CA GLN A 119 -34.62 9.21 -5.05
C GLN A 119 -33.09 9.27 -5.12
N ALA A 120 -32.52 8.65 -6.16
CA ALA A 120 -31.09 8.57 -6.39
C ALA A 120 -30.78 8.71 -7.89
N SER A 121 -29.49 8.79 -8.21
CA SER A 121 -29.05 8.76 -9.60
C SER A 121 -27.70 8.08 -9.74
N TYR A 122 -27.43 7.54 -10.92
CA TYR A 122 -26.13 6.96 -11.26
C TYR A 122 -25.72 7.34 -12.67
N LYS A 123 -24.42 7.35 -12.92
CA LYS A 123 -23.85 7.64 -14.24
C LYS A 123 -23.69 6.35 -15.03
N ILE A 124 -24.01 6.37 -16.32
CA ILE A 124 -23.69 5.28 -17.25
C ILE A 124 -22.42 5.62 -18.08
N PRO A 125 -21.75 4.63 -18.71
CA PRO A 125 -20.45 4.84 -19.37
C PRO A 125 -20.40 5.99 -20.39
N ASN A 126 -21.51 6.31 -21.06
CA ASN A 126 -21.59 7.42 -22.01
C ASN A 126 -21.74 8.81 -21.36
N GLY A 127 -21.68 8.88 -20.04
CA GLY A 127 -21.75 10.12 -19.28
C GLY A 127 -23.15 10.56 -18.85
N LYS A 128 -24.22 9.93 -19.37
CA LYS A 128 -25.60 10.29 -18.99
C LYS A 128 -25.89 9.88 -17.55
N ILE A 129 -26.67 10.71 -16.87
CA ILE A 129 -27.21 10.44 -15.54
C ILE A 129 -28.57 9.75 -15.69
N MET A 130 -28.73 8.64 -14.99
CA MET A 130 -29.97 7.89 -14.88
C MET A 130 -30.57 8.15 -13.50
N GLU A 131 -31.79 8.66 -13.47
CA GLU A 131 -32.55 8.85 -12.23
C GLU A 131 -33.35 7.60 -11.89
N VAL A 132 -33.33 7.24 -10.61
CA VAL A 132 -33.94 6.04 -10.09
C VAL A 132 -34.53 6.28 -8.72
N ASN A 133 -35.52 5.48 -8.37
CA ASN A 133 -36.05 5.38 -7.01
C ASN A 133 -35.66 4.02 -6.42
N ILE A 134 -34.72 4.02 -5.47
CA ILE A 134 -34.25 2.82 -4.78
C ILE A 134 -35.33 2.39 -3.80
N LEU A 135 -35.86 1.18 -3.98
CA LEU A 135 -36.91 0.64 -3.13
C LEU A 135 -36.32 -0.09 -1.92
N HIS A 136 -35.29 -0.90 -2.18
CA HIS A 136 -34.77 -1.88 -1.24
C HIS A 136 -33.29 -2.14 -1.50
N LYS A 137 -32.52 -2.25 -0.42
CA LYS A 137 -31.09 -2.57 -0.46
C LYS A 137 -30.80 -3.72 0.48
N GLU A 138 -29.96 -4.63 0.01
CA GLU A 138 -29.46 -5.74 0.79
C GLU A 138 -27.93 -5.71 0.77
N GLN A 139 -27.32 -5.99 1.92
CA GLN A 139 -25.88 -6.10 2.05
C GLN A 139 -25.52 -7.43 2.72
N TYR A 140 -24.52 -8.10 2.17
CA TYR A 140 -24.14 -9.46 2.54
C TYR A 140 -22.64 -9.56 2.79
N MET A 141 -22.26 -10.49 3.66
CA MET A 141 -20.93 -11.07 3.70
C MET A 141 -21.08 -12.57 3.45
N ILE A 142 -20.52 -13.04 2.34
CA ILE A 142 -20.59 -14.43 1.91
C ILE A 142 -19.17 -14.95 1.81
N VAL A 143 -18.88 -16.09 2.45
CA VAL A 143 -17.58 -16.76 2.41
C VAL A 143 -17.79 -18.22 2.08
N ASP A 144 -17.17 -18.69 0.99
CA ASP A 144 -17.31 -20.06 0.47
C ASP A 144 -18.78 -20.51 0.30
N GLY A 145 -19.63 -19.56 -0.13
CA GLY A 145 -21.07 -19.76 -0.30
C GLY A 145 -21.89 -19.78 0.99
N LYS A 146 -21.28 -19.56 2.15
CA LYS A 146 -21.98 -19.41 3.44
C LYS A 146 -22.22 -17.93 3.75
N VAL A 147 -23.46 -17.60 4.11
CA VAL A 147 -23.82 -16.25 4.56
C VAL A 147 -23.31 -16.09 5.99
N ILE A 148 -22.43 -15.12 6.20
CA ILE A 148 -21.86 -14.78 7.51
C ILE A 148 -22.57 -13.56 8.10
N PHE A 149 -22.97 -12.63 7.23
CA PHE A 149 -23.69 -11.41 7.59
C PHE A 149 -24.73 -11.09 6.53
N PHE A 150 -25.89 -10.61 6.96
CA PHE A 150 -26.95 -10.14 6.09
C PHE A 150 -27.74 -9.01 6.77
N SER A 151 -27.82 -7.86 6.11
CA SER A 151 -28.64 -6.74 6.54
C SER A 151 -29.48 -6.19 5.38
N VAL A 152 -30.59 -5.56 5.73
CA VAL A 152 -31.58 -4.99 4.82
C VAL A 152 -31.82 -3.53 5.15
N GLU A 153 -32.09 -2.71 4.14
CA GLU A 153 -32.43 -1.29 4.27
C GLU A 153 -33.56 -0.94 3.30
N ASP A 154 -34.61 -0.27 3.79
CA ASP A 154 -35.80 0.17 3.04
C ASP A 154 -36.00 1.68 3.17
N LEU A 155 -36.90 2.26 2.36
CA LEU A 155 -37.23 3.71 2.37
C LEU A 155 -37.57 4.24 3.78
N ASP A 156 -38.44 3.54 4.49
CA ASP A 156 -39.00 3.97 5.77
C ASP A 156 -38.43 3.22 6.97
N LYS A 157 -37.40 2.38 6.76
CA LYS A 157 -36.78 1.59 7.82
C LYS A 157 -35.27 1.73 7.82
N PRO A 158 -34.66 2.12 8.95
CA PRO A 158 -33.22 2.09 9.07
C PRO A 158 -32.72 0.64 8.91
N ARG A 159 -31.44 0.52 8.58
CA ARG A 159 -30.77 -0.77 8.36
C ARG A 159 -31.07 -1.77 9.48
N ASP A 160 -31.73 -2.88 9.14
CA ASP A 160 -32.02 -3.99 10.06
C ASP A 160 -31.04 -5.15 9.81
N LEU A 161 -30.45 -5.66 10.90
CA LEU A 161 -29.58 -6.82 10.87
C LEU A 161 -30.44 -8.09 10.86
N ILE A 162 -30.42 -8.81 9.75
CA ILE A 162 -31.21 -10.03 9.57
C ILE A 162 -30.49 -11.24 10.13
N TYR A 163 -29.19 -11.36 9.85
CA TYR A 163 -28.37 -12.49 10.28
C TYR A 163 -26.92 -12.05 10.48
N GLN A 164 -26.31 -12.59 11.53
CA GLN A 164 -24.88 -12.52 11.78
C GLN A 164 -24.45 -13.83 12.43
N GLU A 165 -23.41 -14.46 11.90
CA GLU A 165 -22.79 -15.62 12.51
C GLU A 165 -21.96 -15.17 13.72
N ASN A 166 -22.17 -15.80 14.87
CA ASN A 166 -21.36 -15.54 16.07
C ASN A 166 -19.99 -16.20 15.90
N PHE A 167 -18.98 -15.42 15.54
CA PHE A 167 -17.61 -15.90 15.48
C PHE A 167 -17.09 -16.23 16.88
N THR A 168 -17.01 -17.51 17.24
CA THR A 168 -16.07 -17.97 18.27
C THR A 168 -14.68 -18.00 17.66
N SER A 169 -13.87 -16.98 17.98
CA SER A 169 -12.42 -16.87 17.77
C SER A 169 -11.84 -17.20 16.36
N LYS A 170 -11.10 -16.22 15.83
CA LYS A 170 -10.04 -16.33 14.80
C LYS A 170 -10.46 -16.69 13.36
N LYS A 171 -10.50 -15.66 12.52
CA LYS A 171 -9.72 -15.65 11.28
C LYS A 171 -8.86 -14.39 11.23
N ALA A 172 -7.57 -14.55 11.50
CA ALA A 172 -6.55 -13.57 11.13
C ALA A 172 -6.39 -13.67 9.61
N GLY A 173 -6.83 -12.63 8.91
CA GLY A 173 -6.87 -12.57 7.46
C GLY A 173 -8.14 -11.88 7.02
N PHE A 174 -8.15 -10.55 7.07
CA PHE A 174 -9.17 -9.74 6.42
C PHE A 174 -9.23 -10.14 4.95
N VAL A 175 -10.27 -10.86 4.55
CA VAL A 175 -10.45 -11.27 3.17
C VAL A 175 -11.07 -10.09 2.42
N LEU A 176 -10.50 -9.73 1.27
CA LEU A 176 -10.87 -8.58 0.43
C LEU A 176 -12.37 -8.31 0.17
N PRO A 177 -13.27 -9.31 0.05
CA PRO A 177 -14.71 -9.07 -0.04
C PRO A 177 -15.26 -8.23 1.13
N GLU A 178 -14.66 -8.36 2.32
CA GLU A 178 -15.05 -7.63 3.52
C GLU A 178 -14.78 -6.12 3.37
N ILE A 179 -13.65 -5.74 2.77
CA ILE A 179 -13.25 -4.33 2.62
C ILE A 179 -14.15 -3.60 1.60
N VAL A 180 -14.44 -4.20 0.45
CA VAL A 180 -15.32 -3.57 -0.57
C VAL A 180 -16.76 -3.48 -0.06
N ALA A 181 -17.22 -4.51 0.67
CA ALA A 181 -18.54 -4.53 1.30
C ALA A 181 -18.66 -3.45 2.39
N GLN A 182 -17.62 -3.26 3.21
CA GLN A 182 -17.58 -2.27 4.28
C GLN A 182 -17.11 -0.87 3.83
N MET A 183 -16.77 -0.71 2.56
CA MET A 183 -16.30 0.56 2.01
C MET A 183 -17.31 1.68 2.27
N GLU A 184 -16.83 2.85 2.67
CA GLU A 184 -17.68 4.02 2.91
C GLU A 184 -17.86 4.85 1.62
N LYS A 185 -18.95 5.65 1.53
CA LYS A 185 -19.21 6.55 0.40
C LYS A 185 -18.02 7.50 0.14
N ALA A 186 -17.41 8.01 1.21
CA ALA A 186 -16.23 8.87 1.12
C ALA A 186 -15.05 8.16 0.44
N GLN A 187 -14.79 6.89 0.77
CA GLN A 187 -13.72 6.08 0.17
C GLN A 187 -13.99 5.79 -1.32
N ASP A 188 -15.23 5.49 -1.71
CA ASP A 188 -15.58 5.29 -3.12
C ASP A 188 -15.37 6.56 -3.96
N GLN A 189 -15.67 7.73 -3.41
CA GLN A 189 -15.40 9.01 -4.06
C GLN A 189 -13.90 9.20 -4.35
N VAL A 190 -13.02 8.74 -3.45
CA VAL A 190 -11.55 8.72 -3.67
C VAL A 190 -11.18 7.81 -4.84
N ILE A 191 -11.74 6.60 -4.88
CA ILE A 191 -11.45 5.62 -5.92
C ILE A 191 -11.91 6.12 -7.28
N ARG A 192 -13.10 6.72 -7.36
CA ARG A 192 -13.70 7.24 -8.60
C ARG A 192 -13.33 8.69 -8.93
N ALA A 193 -12.53 9.35 -8.09
CA ALA A 193 -12.02 10.69 -8.36
C ALA A 193 -11.28 10.71 -9.70
N SER A 194 -11.27 11.87 -10.37
CA SER A 194 -10.65 12.06 -11.69
C SER A 194 -9.35 11.27 -11.85
N HIS A 195 -9.22 10.49 -12.91
CA HIS A 195 -8.08 9.60 -13.07
C HIS A 195 -6.78 10.34 -13.46
N LYS A 196 -6.90 11.53 -14.07
CA LYS A 196 -5.77 12.35 -14.52
C LYS A 196 -5.19 13.23 -13.43
N GLY A 197 -3.89 13.51 -13.52
CA GLY A 197 -3.17 14.43 -12.63
C GLY A 197 -2.81 13.84 -11.25
N PRO A 198 -2.13 14.61 -10.39
CA PRO A 198 -1.69 14.17 -9.08
C PRO A 198 -2.87 14.02 -8.10
N LEU A 199 -2.79 13.07 -7.17
CA LEU A 199 -3.75 12.83 -6.10
C LEU A 199 -2.99 12.50 -4.81
N VAL A 200 -3.43 13.04 -3.67
CA VAL A 200 -2.87 12.72 -2.35
C VAL A 200 -3.92 12.01 -1.52
N ILE A 201 -3.55 10.87 -0.94
CA ILE A 201 -4.33 10.12 0.04
C ILE A 201 -3.54 10.15 1.34
N SER A 202 -3.95 11.00 2.27
CA SER A 202 -3.31 11.19 3.57
C SER A 202 -4.16 10.73 4.73
N GLY A 203 -3.54 10.57 5.89
CA GLY A 203 -4.20 10.15 7.13
C GLY A 203 -3.24 9.42 8.08
N PRO A 204 -3.61 9.29 9.35
CA PRO A 204 -2.82 8.60 10.38
C PRO A 204 -2.67 7.09 10.12
N ALA A 205 -1.66 6.45 10.71
CA ALA A 205 -1.42 5.01 10.54
C ALA A 205 -2.69 4.17 10.82
N GLY A 206 -2.89 3.10 10.04
CA GLY A 206 -4.07 2.24 10.18
C GLY A 206 -5.37 2.77 9.57
N SER A 207 -5.38 3.92 8.88
CA SER A 207 -6.58 4.42 8.19
C SER A 207 -6.89 3.74 6.83
N GLY A 208 -6.10 2.74 6.43
CA GLY A 208 -6.33 1.97 5.19
C GLY A 208 -5.94 2.70 3.89
N LYS A 209 -5.08 3.74 3.96
CA LYS A 209 -4.65 4.56 2.81
C LYS A 209 -4.12 3.74 1.64
N THR A 210 -3.20 2.83 1.92
CA THR A 210 -2.54 2.03 0.87
C THR A 210 -3.52 1.05 0.25
N THR A 211 -4.36 0.40 1.05
CA THR A 211 -5.46 -0.43 0.57
C THR A 211 -6.39 0.36 -0.35
N LEU A 212 -6.77 1.58 0.04
CA LEU A 212 -7.60 2.47 -0.77
C LEU A 212 -6.92 2.83 -2.10
N ALA A 213 -5.61 3.07 -2.09
CA ALA A 213 -4.82 3.33 -3.29
C ALA A 213 -4.79 2.11 -4.22
N LEU A 214 -4.68 0.89 -3.69
CA LEU A 214 -4.72 -0.34 -4.49
C LEU A 214 -6.13 -0.61 -5.06
N HIS A 215 -7.20 -0.32 -4.29
CA HIS A 215 -8.56 -0.32 -4.84
C HIS A 215 -8.71 0.70 -5.97
N ARG A 216 -8.04 1.85 -5.88
CA ARG A 216 -8.00 2.81 -6.97
C ARG A 216 -7.29 2.25 -8.21
N VAL A 217 -6.19 1.50 -8.06
CA VAL A 217 -5.58 0.77 -9.19
C VAL A 217 -6.57 -0.22 -9.81
N ALA A 218 -7.32 -0.96 -8.97
CA ALA A 218 -8.31 -1.93 -9.44
C ALA A 218 -9.36 -1.23 -10.31
N TYR A 219 -9.90 -0.11 -9.81
CA TYR A 219 -10.85 0.69 -10.57
C TYR A 219 -10.23 1.21 -11.88
N LEU A 220 -9.06 1.82 -11.85
CA LEU A 220 -8.43 2.40 -13.04
C LEU A 220 -8.14 1.35 -14.12
N THR A 221 -7.77 0.13 -13.72
CA THR A 221 -7.45 -0.98 -14.63
C THR A 221 -8.65 -1.78 -15.10
N GLN A 222 -9.84 -1.61 -14.51
CA GLN A 222 -11.01 -2.45 -14.82
C GLN A 222 -12.23 -1.64 -15.27
N ALA A 223 -12.34 -0.36 -14.89
CA ALA A 223 -13.48 0.46 -15.25
C ALA A 223 -13.46 0.79 -16.76
N PRO A 224 -14.60 0.67 -17.47
CA PRO A 224 -14.67 0.91 -18.92
C PRO A 224 -14.16 2.29 -19.34
N GLU A 225 -14.39 3.31 -18.52
CA GLU A 225 -13.97 4.68 -18.76
C GLU A 225 -12.45 4.92 -18.65
N THR A 226 -11.72 4.06 -17.94
CA THR A 226 -10.29 4.25 -17.64
C THR A 226 -9.39 3.16 -18.21
N LEU A 227 -9.91 1.95 -18.45
CA LEU A 227 -9.16 0.77 -18.89
C LEU A 227 -8.23 1.06 -20.10
N ALA A 228 -8.68 1.89 -21.05
CA ALA A 228 -7.89 2.26 -22.23
C ALA A 228 -6.63 3.08 -21.90
N PHE A 229 -6.66 3.85 -20.82
CA PHE A 229 -5.57 4.76 -20.42
C PHE A 229 -4.60 4.13 -19.41
N TYR A 230 -5.04 3.10 -18.66
CA TYR A 230 -4.25 2.49 -17.58
C TYR A 230 -4.06 0.97 -17.79
N PRO A 231 -3.33 0.56 -18.84
CA PRO A 231 -3.01 -0.86 -18.98
C PRO A 231 -2.11 -1.29 -17.82
N ALA A 232 -2.45 -2.40 -17.13
CA ALA A 232 -1.84 -2.80 -15.86
C ALA A 232 -0.29 -2.87 -15.89
N HIS A 233 0.30 -3.30 -17.00
CA HIS A 233 1.75 -3.38 -17.20
C HIS A 233 2.48 -2.02 -17.26
N SER A 234 1.73 -0.92 -17.38
CA SER A 234 2.24 0.46 -17.38
C SER A 234 2.03 1.15 -16.02
N ILE A 235 1.61 0.42 -15.00
CA ILE A 235 1.42 0.93 -13.64
C ILE A 235 2.56 0.44 -12.78
N ILE A 236 3.10 1.34 -11.95
CA ILE A 236 4.12 1.02 -10.95
C ILE A 236 3.66 1.49 -9.56
N VAL A 237 3.84 0.62 -8.58
CA VAL A 237 3.61 0.89 -7.16
C VAL A 237 4.97 0.82 -6.46
N LEU A 238 5.41 1.96 -5.93
CA LEU A 238 6.67 2.09 -5.22
C LEU A 238 6.43 2.05 -3.71
N VAL A 239 6.98 1.01 -3.08
CA VAL A 239 6.85 0.74 -1.64
C VAL A 239 8.20 0.95 -0.93
N GLN A 240 8.18 1.02 0.41
CA GLN A 240 9.38 1.30 1.20
C GLN A 240 10.34 0.11 1.31
N ASP A 241 9.80 -1.10 1.46
CA ASP A 241 10.57 -2.29 1.79
C ASP A 241 10.05 -3.55 1.08
N THR A 242 10.83 -4.62 1.16
CA THR A 242 10.53 -5.90 0.51
C THR A 242 9.37 -6.66 1.15
N GLY A 243 9.15 -6.53 2.46
CA GLY A 243 8.01 -7.15 3.13
C GLY A 243 6.68 -6.56 2.66
N THR A 244 6.61 -5.23 2.58
CA THR A 244 5.45 -4.51 2.02
C THR A 244 5.23 -4.89 0.54
N LYS A 245 6.31 -5.03 -0.23
CA LYS A 245 6.26 -5.52 -1.63
C LYS A 245 5.64 -6.91 -1.73
N GLU A 246 6.08 -7.86 -0.90
CA GLU A 246 5.55 -9.23 -0.87
C GLU A 246 4.07 -9.25 -0.51
N TYR A 247 3.69 -8.54 0.56
CA TYR A 247 2.30 -8.41 1.00
C TYR A 247 1.38 -7.92 -0.13
N PHE A 248 1.71 -6.79 -0.77
CA PHE A 248 0.87 -6.27 -1.85
C PHE A 248 0.94 -7.09 -3.14
N SER A 249 2.03 -7.82 -3.38
CA SER A 249 2.12 -8.73 -4.52
C SER A 249 1.13 -9.89 -4.40
N HIS A 250 0.79 -10.30 -3.18
CA HIS A 250 -0.29 -11.26 -2.92
C HIS A 250 -1.69 -10.63 -2.97
N LEU A 251 -1.83 -9.36 -2.55
CA LEU A 251 -3.10 -8.66 -2.50
C LEU A 251 -3.65 -8.25 -3.89
N LEU A 252 -2.77 -7.88 -4.83
CA LEU A 252 -3.21 -7.44 -6.16
C LEU A 252 -3.96 -8.51 -6.97
N PRO A 253 -3.51 -9.78 -7.03
CA PRO A 253 -4.29 -10.87 -7.64
C PRO A 253 -5.67 -11.03 -6.98
N GLU A 254 -5.74 -10.87 -5.65
CA GLU A 254 -7.02 -10.88 -4.94
C GLU A 254 -7.90 -9.66 -5.26
N LEU A 255 -7.38 -8.61 -5.88
CA LEU A 255 -8.14 -7.50 -6.47
C LEU A 255 -8.50 -7.73 -7.95
N GLY A 256 -8.10 -8.86 -8.54
CA GLY A 256 -8.25 -9.14 -9.97
C GLY A 256 -7.30 -8.30 -10.82
N ILE A 257 -6.21 -7.81 -10.24
CA ILE A 257 -5.18 -7.03 -10.93
C ILE A 257 -3.97 -7.92 -11.14
N HIS A 258 -3.61 -8.11 -12.40
CA HIS A 258 -2.42 -8.83 -12.78
C HIS A 258 -1.47 -7.88 -13.52
N ARG A 259 -0.16 -8.17 -13.45
CA ARG A 259 0.91 -7.48 -14.21
C ARG A 259 1.20 -6.03 -13.83
N VAL A 260 0.70 -5.54 -12.70
CA VAL A 260 1.20 -4.28 -12.11
C VAL A 260 2.58 -4.51 -11.51
N THR A 261 3.49 -3.56 -11.70
CA THR A 261 4.84 -3.66 -11.13
C THR A 261 4.84 -3.13 -9.71
N ILE A 262 5.15 -3.97 -8.73
CA ILE A 262 5.40 -3.54 -7.34
C ILE A 262 6.88 -3.70 -7.05
N THR A 263 7.53 -2.63 -6.62
CA THR A 263 8.97 -2.62 -6.36
C THR A 263 9.32 -1.51 -5.37
N THR A 264 10.55 -1.52 -4.88
CA THR A 264 11.09 -0.40 -4.11
C THR A 264 11.80 0.59 -5.02
N PHE A 265 12.01 1.83 -4.57
CA PHE A 265 12.75 2.81 -5.37
C PHE A 265 14.17 2.34 -5.71
N GLN A 266 14.88 1.71 -4.76
CA GLN A 266 16.23 1.19 -4.98
C GLN A 266 16.25 0.08 -6.04
N GLU A 267 15.34 -0.89 -5.99
CA GLU A 267 15.27 -1.97 -6.98
C GLU A 267 14.95 -1.42 -8.38
N TRP A 268 13.97 -0.50 -8.46
CA TRP A 268 13.64 0.18 -9.71
C TRP A 268 14.87 0.87 -10.29
N ALA A 269 15.55 1.69 -9.49
CA ALA A 269 16.70 2.44 -9.95
C ALA A 269 17.89 1.54 -10.34
N PHE A 270 18.16 0.47 -9.59
CA PHE A 270 19.17 -0.53 -9.93
C PHE A 270 18.89 -1.19 -11.29
N SER A 271 17.62 -1.51 -11.55
CA SER A 271 17.20 -2.06 -12.84
C SER A 271 17.34 -1.07 -13.99
N ILE A 272 17.09 0.22 -13.76
CA ILE A 272 17.26 1.28 -14.78
C ILE A 272 18.74 1.52 -15.11
N LEU A 273 19.58 1.57 -14.08
CA LEU A 273 20.99 1.93 -14.19
C LEU A 273 21.90 0.74 -14.51
N ASP A 274 21.39 -0.49 -14.52
CA ASP A 274 22.18 -1.72 -14.80
C ASP A 274 23.35 -1.87 -13.80
N LEU A 275 23.05 -1.65 -12.50
CA LEU A 275 24.05 -1.64 -11.40
C LEU A 275 24.49 -3.05 -11.01
N GLU A 276 25.01 -3.83 -11.96
CA GLU A 276 25.57 -5.16 -11.71
C GLU A 276 26.74 -5.07 -10.70
N GLY A 277 26.72 -5.91 -9.66
CA GLY A 277 27.79 -6.01 -8.66
C GLY A 277 27.79 -4.95 -7.55
N CYS A 278 26.85 -4.00 -7.57
CA CYS A 278 26.63 -3.08 -6.45
C CYS A 278 25.57 -3.64 -5.48
N SER A 279 25.63 -3.24 -4.21
CA SER A 279 24.60 -3.55 -3.21
C SER A 279 24.02 -2.28 -2.61
N TYR A 280 22.72 -2.32 -2.23
CA TYR A 280 22.07 -1.20 -1.58
C TYR A 280 22.35 -1.21 -0.08
N VAL A 281 22.61 -0.03 0.50
CA VAL A 281 22.65 0.19 1.94
C VAL A 281 21.77 1.38 2.29
N SER A 282 21.01 1.29 3.38
CA SER A 282 20.14 2.39 3.82
C SER A 282 20.94 3.62 4.23
N ARG A 283 22.01 3.42 5.01
CA ARG A 283 22.93 4.45 5.51
C ARG A 283 24.34 3.87 5.60
N TYR A 284 25.32 4.55 5.02
CA TYR A 284 26.72 4.11 5.06
C TYR A 284 27.50 4.81 6.18
N GLY A 285 28.25 4.05 6.98
CA GLY A 285 29.05 4.52 8.12
C GLY A 285 29.14 3.48 9.24
N ASP A 286 30.16 3.58 10.10
CA ASP A 286 30.43 2.56 11.13
C ASP A 286 29.61 2.79 12.41
N ASN A 287 29.25 4.05 12.69
CA ASN A 287 28.41 4.44 13.81
C ASN A 287 27.33 5.46 13.38
N GLU A 288 26.34 5.73 14.23
CA GLU A 288 25.22 6.61 13.88
C GLU A 288 25.65 8.05 13.60
N GLU A 289 26.69 8.54 14.29
CA GLU A 289 27.19 9.90 14.10
C GLU A 289 27.84 10.09 12.72
N GLU A 290 28.71 9.16 12.32
CA GLU A 290 29.31 9.15 10.99
C GLU A 290 28.25 9.09 9.89
N LYS A 291 27.23 8.23 10.08
CA LYS A 291 26.11 8.13 9.14
C LYS A 291 25.37 9.47 9.01
N ASP A 292 25.11 10.16 10.12
CA ASP A 292 24.41 11.47 10.12
C ASP A 292 25.19 12.50 9.31
N VAL A 293 26.48 12.64 9.57
CA VAL A 293 27.36 13.59 8.87
C VAL A 293 27.44 13.24 7.38
N TYR A 294 27.63 11.97 7.07
CA TYR A 294 27.80 11.51 5.69
C TYR A 294 26.53 11.71 4.84
N GLU A 295 25.35 11.38 5.35
CA GLU A 295 24.08 11.66 4.66
C GLU A 295 23.88 13.14 4.40
N TYR A 296 24.18 14.00 5.39
CA TYR A 296 24.06 15.44 5.23
C TYR A 296 24.98 15.98 4.14
N GLN A 297 26.24 15.55 4.13
CA GLN A 297 27.22 15.88 3.09
C GLN A 297 26.72 15.49 1.69
N LYS A 298 26.12 14.30 1.56
CA LYS A 298 25.53 13.83 0.31
C LYS A 298 24.33 14.65 -0.15
N ILE A 299 23.40 14.99 0.75
CA ILE A 299 22.26 15.86 0.43
C ILE A 299 22.73 17.25 -0.03
N LYS A 300 23.71 17.83 0.68
CA LYS A 300 24.28 19.12 0.32
C LYS A 300 24.88 19.07 -1.08
N ALA A 301 25.68 18.04 -1.38
CA ALA A 301 26.24 17.84 -2.70
C ALA A 301 25.15 17.66 -3.77
N LEU A 302 24.09 16.88 -3.50
CA LEU A 302 22.96 16.67 -4.40
C LEU A 302 22.26 17.97 -4.79
N ARG A 303 22.13 18.92 -3.86
CA ARG A 303 21.37 20.17 -4.06
C ARG A 303 22.20 21.34 -4.55
N THR A 304 23.52 21.35 -4.32
CA THR A 304 24.39 22.49 -4.64
C THR A 304 25.28 22.27 -5.85
N GLU A 305 25.68 21.03 -6.14
CA GLU A 305 26.61 20.73 -7.21
C GLU A 305 25.88 20.51 -8.54
N THR A 306 26.56 20.84 -9.63
CA THR A 306 26.02 20.61 -10.97
C THR A 306 26.06 19.12 -11.30
N THR A 307 24.92 18.57 -11.76
CA THR A 307 24.84 17.17 -12.18
C THR A 307 25.86 16.87 -13.31
N PRO A 308 26.81 15.94 -13.12
CA PRO A 308 27.78 15.55 -14.14
C PRO A 308 27.13 14.74 -15.26
N SER A 309 27.83 14.57 -16.39
CA SER A 309 27.41 13.66 -17.46
C SER A 309 27.59 12.20 -17.05
N PHE A 310 26.64 11.34 -17.42
CA PHE A 310 26.66 9.93 -17.01
C PHE A 310 27.82 9.14 -17.61
N ASN A 311 28.39 8.28 -16.77
CA ASN A 311 29.48 7.35 -17.11
C ASN A 311 29.17 6.00 -16.48
N ASP A 312 29.47 4.91 -17.19
CA ASP A 312 29.25 3.54 -16.72
C ASP A 312 30.12 3.20 -15.49
N ASN A 313 31.21 3.95 -15.25
CA ASN A 313 31.89 3.96 -13.97
C ASN A 313 31.15 4.88 -12.98
N TYR A 314 30.20 4.30 -12.25
CA TYR A 314 29.32 5.01 -11.32
C TYR A 314 30.09 5.82 -10.27
N PHE A 315 31.15 5.26 -9.69
CA PHE A 315 31.96 5.95 -8.68
C PHE A 315 32.75 7.13 -9.25
N ARG A 316 33.07 7.14 -10.56
CA ARG A 316 33.65 8.32 -11.22
C ARG A 316 32.63 9.46 -11.30
N VAL A 317 31.37 9.15 -11.58
CA VAL A 317 30.27 10.13 -11.56
C VAL A 317 30.12 10.68 -10.14
N LEU A 318 30.00 9.81 -9.14
CA LEU A 318 29.83 10.20 -7.73
C LEU A 318 31.01 11.05 -7.22
N ASN A 319 32.25 10.65 -7.49
CA ASN A 319 33.43 11.43 -7.10
C ASN A 319 33.43 12.85 -7.69
N SER A 320 32.90 13.00 -8.92
CA SER A 320 32.78 14.32 -9.56
C SER A 320 31.69 15.21 -8.96
N VAL A 321 30.67 14.62 -8.32
CA VAL A 321 29.66 15.35 -7.53
C VAL A 321 30.22 15.69 -6.16
N TYR A 322 30.85 14.73 -5.49
CA TYR A 322 31.21 14.88 -4.09
C TYR A 322 32.36 15.84 -3.82
N LYS A 323 33.32 16.01 -4.75
CA LYS A 323 34.45 16.97 -4.73
C LYS A 323 35.02 17.32 -3.35
N LYS A 324 34.42 18.30 -2.65
CA LYS A 324 34.87 18.85 -1.35
C LYS A 324 33.87 18.67 -0.20
N HIS A 325 32.67 18.18 -0.49
CA HIS A 325 31.59 18.12 0.50
C HIS A 325 31.66 16.87 1.38
N ILE A 326 32.41 15.84 0.96
CA ILE A 326 32.35 14.52 1.57
C ILE A 326 33.62 14.14 2.35
N ASN A 327 33.46 13.31 3.39
CA ASN A 327 34.57 12.59 4.01
C ASN A 327 35.19 11.59 3.01
N ALA A 328 36.37 11.91 2.50
CA ALA A 328 37.10 11.09 1.52
C ALA A 328 37.41 9.67 2.02
N GLY A 329 37.65 9.49 3.33
CA GLY A 329 37.91 8.18 3.92
C GLY A 329 36.71 7.26 3.83
N LEU A 330 35.52 7.76 4.22
CA LEU A 330 34.26 7.02 4.11
C LEU A 330 33.90 6.72 2.65
N PHE A 331 34.10 7.68 1.74
CA PHE A 331 33.80 7.48 0.32
C PHE A 331 34.68 6.39 -0.33
N GLU A 332 36.00 6.40 -0.07
CA GLU A 332 36.87 5.35 -0.61
C GLU A 332 36.59 3.97 0.01
N LYS A 333 36.16 3.91 1.28
CA LYS A 333 35.67 2.67 1.91
C LYS A 333 34.39 2.17 1.21
N GLN A 334 33.41 3.05 1.02
CA GLN A 334 32.14 2.74 0.35
C GLN A 334 32.35 2.20 -1.06
N LYS A 335 33.25 2.83 -1.82
CA LYS A 335 33.63 2.44 -3.17
C LYS A 335 34.28 1.05 -3.22
N LYS A 336 35.17 0.72 -2.27
CA LYS A 336 35.77 -0.62 -2.18
C LYS A 336 34.73 -1.69 -1.87
N GLU A 337 33.73 -1.36 -1.05
CA GLU A 337 32.64 -2.27 -0.69
C GLU A 337 31.53 -2.36 -1.75
N MET A 338 31.58 -1.55 -2.81
CA MET A 338 30.56 -1.50 -3.88
C MET A 338 29.14 -1.29 -3.33
N LYS A 339 29.01 -0.44 -2.29
CA LYS A 339 27.73 -0.10 -1.66
C LYS A 339 27.21 1.24 -2.14
N LEU A 340 25.93 1.33 -2.44
CA LEU A 340 25.26 2.57 -2.84
C LEU A 340 24.07 2.82 -1.92
N ASP A 341 23.87 4.07 -1.54
CA ASP A 341 22.67 4.52 -0.82
C ASP A 341 21.71 5.29 -1.73
N ARG A 342 20.60 5.75 -1.15
CA ARG A 342 19.56 6.47 -1.89
C ARG A 342 20.09 7.73 -2.58
N PHE A 343 21.03 8.47 -1.98
CA PHE A 343 21.56 9.70 -2.58
C PHE A 343 22.47 9.39 -3.76
N ASP A 344 23.33 8.37 -3.64
CA ASP A 344 24.20 7.92 -4.72
C ASP A 344 23.36 7.57 -5.96
N ILE A 345 22.30 6.80 -5.77
CA ILE A 345 21.41 6.34 -6.84
C ILE A 345 20.67 7.51 -7.49
N ILE A 346 20.17 8.47 -6.71
CA ILE A 346 19.51 9.68 -7.23
C ILE A 346 20.47 10.47 -8.12
N MET A 347 21.71 10.68 -7.69
CA MET A 347 22.72 11.39 -8.48
C MET A 347 23.01 10.68 -9.81
N LEU A 348 23.10 9.35 -9.78
CA LEU A 348 23.31 8.54 -10.99
C LEU A 348 22.11 8.63 -11.94
N LEU A 349 20.88 8.57 -11.42
CA LEU A 349 19.66 8.73 -12.21
C LEU A 349 19.54 10.12 -12.85
N GLN A 350 19.84 11.19 -12.11
CA GLN A 350 19.87 12.56 -12.65
C GLN A 350 20.92 12.68 -13.76
N SER A 351 22.10 12.12 -13.53
CA SER A 351 23.18 12.11 -14.52
C SER A 351 22.77 11.34 -15.78
N TYR A 352 22.11 10.20 -15.62
CA TYR A 352 21.57 9.39 -16.72
C TYR A 352 20.54 10.19 -17.53
N LEU A 353 19.55 10.80 -16.86
CA LEU A 353 18.55 11.65 -17.52
C LEU A 353 19.20 12.79 -18.28
N LYS A 354 20.20 13.46 -17.70
CA LYS A 354 20.93 14.55 -18.36
C LYS A 354 21.61 14.09 -19.66
N LYS A 355 22.11 12.84 -19.72
CA LYS A 355 22.78 12.29 -20.91
C LYS A 355 21.80 11.74 -21.95
N HIS A 356 20.72 11.10 -21.50
CA HIS A 356 19.85 10.29 -22.36
C HIS A 356 18.45 10.88 -22.59
N ASN A 357 18.09 11.96 -21.89
CA ASN A 357 16.78 12.63 -21.86
C ASN A 357 15.59 11.78 -21.37
N LYS A 358 15.69 10.45 -21.39
CA LYS A 358 14.67 9.51 -20.95
C LYS A 358 15.30 8.22 -20.45
N PHE A 359 14.60 7.53 -19.55
CA PHE A 359 15.00 6.20 -19.10
C PHE A 359 14.65 5.11 -20.09
N VAL A 360 15.55 4.15 -20.25
CA VAL A 360 15.41 3.04 -21.20
C VAL A 360 15.83 1.75 -20.52
N ILE A 361 14.95 0.76 -20.54
CA ILE A 361 15.27 -0.61 -20.09
C ILE A 361 15.67 -1.45 -21.31
N LYS A 362 16.75 -2.22 -21.15
CA LYS A 362 17.22 -3.19 -22.15
C LYS A 362 16.62 -4.56 -21.84
N ARG A 363 15.79 -5.10 -22.73
CA ARG A 363 15.27 -6.48 -22.63
C ARG A 363 16.05 -7.38 -23.57
N LYS A 364 16.78 -8.35 -23.02
CA LYS A 364 17.44 -9.40 -23.80
C LYS A 364 16.45 -10.54 -24.03
N TYR A 365 16.27 -10.97 -25.28
CA TYR A 365 15.42 -12.11 -25.61
C TYR A 365 16.06 -12.95 -26.71
N LEU A 366 15.75 -14.24 -26.72
CA LEU A 366 16.21 -15.17 -27.75
C LEU A 366 15.18 -15.18 -28.88
N THR A 367 15.67 -15.07 -30.12
CA THR A 367 14.84 -15.16 -31.32
C THR A 367 15.54 -16.02 -32.35
N MET A 368 14.75 -16.69 -33.20
CA MET A 368 15.30 -17.49 -34.29
C MET A 368 15.53 -16.59 -35.51
N VAL A 369 16.76 -16.52 -35.99
CA VAL A 369 17.11 -15.82 -37.23
C VAL A 369 17.84 -16.82 -38.11
N ASN A 370 17.27 -17.17 -39.27
CA ASN A 370 17.83 -18.13 -40.23
C ASN A 370 18.14 -19.52 -39.62
N GLY A 371 17.30 -20.00 -38.70
CA GLY A 371 17.49 -21.31 -38.06
C GLY A 371 18.47 -21.32 -36.89
N GLU A 372 19.10 -20.19 -36.55
CA GLU A 372 19.98 -20.04 -35.40
C GLU A 372 19.30 -19.24 -34.27
N VAL A 373 19.53 -19.66 -33.03
CA VAL A 373 19.12 -18.89 -31.84
C VAL A 373 20.04 -17.69 -31.70
N LYS A 374 19.50 -16.47 -31.88
CA LYS A 374 20.23 -15.21 -31.67
C LYS A 374 19.64 -14.43 -30.51
N GLN A 375 20.51 -13.83 -29.70
CA GLN A 375 20.12 -12.91 -28.64
C GLN A 375 19.91 -11.51 -29.22
N LYS A 376 18.68 -10.99 -29.13
CA LYS A 376 18.37 -9.58 -29.46
C LYS A 376 18.19 -8.77 -28.18
N VAL A 377 18.48 -7.47 -28.29
CA VAL A 377 18.29 -6.49 -27.22
C VAL A 377 17.26 -5.47 -27.69
N GLU A 378 16.10 -5.46 -27.06
CA GLU A 378 15.09 -4.43 -27.25
C GLU A 378 15.30 -3.32 -26.22
N LYS A 379 15.21 -2.06 -26.66
CA LYS A 379 15.28 -0.88 -25.80
C LYS A 379 13.88 -0.29 -25.68
N LYS A 380 13.28 -0.39 -24.49
CA LYS A 380 11.94 0.16 -24.23
C LYS A 380 12.04 1.40 -23.35
N SER A 381 11.37 2.47 -23.76
CA SER A 381 11.23 3.68 -22.94
C SER A 381 10.45 3.36 -21.68
N VAL A 382 10.90 3.88 -20.55
CA VAL A 382 10.22 3.73 -19.27
C VAL A 382 9.19 4.84 -19.15
N VAL A 383 7.93 4.47 -19.36
CA VAL A 383 6.79 5.39 -19.27
C VAL A 383 5.67 4.66 -18.53
N TYR A 384 5.11 5.32 -17.52
CA TYR A 384 4.04 4.79 -16.68
C TYR A 384 2.77 5.63 -16.86
N SER A 385 1.63 4.95 -17.01
CA SER A 385 0.31 5.59 -17.02
C SER A 385 -0.10 6.04 -15.61
N LEU A 386 0.40 5.35 -14.58
CA LEU A 386 0.18 5.65 -13.17
C LEU A 386 1.42 5.27 -12.35
N ILE A 387 1.85 6.20 -11.49
CA ILE A 387 2.87 5.96 -10.45
C ILE A 387 2.19 6.12 -9.09
N ILE A 388 2.30 5.11 -8.22
CA ILE A 388 1.88 5.22 -6.82
C ILE A 388 3.12 5.27 -5.94
N LEU A 389 3.23 6.30 -5.09
CA LEU A 389 4.25 6.40 -4.05
C LEU A 389 3.61 6.12 -2.70
N ASP A 390 3.91 4.95 -2.14
CA ASP A 390 3.53 4.60 -0.79
C ASP A 390 4.53 5.14 0.23
N GLU A 391 4.01 5.61 1.35
CA GLU A 391 4.75 6.39 2.36
C GLU A 391 5.55 7.55 1.73
N PHE A 392 4.88 8.36 0.89
CA PHE A 392 5.53 9.40 0.08
C PHE A 392 6.35 10.40 0.90
N GLN A 393 6.04 10.57 2.18
CA GLN A 393 6.76 11.43 3.10
C GLN A 393 8.23 11.02 3.32
N ASN A 394 8.60 9.80 2.94
CA ASN A 394 9.97 9.30 2.98
C ASN A 394 10.77 9.57 1.69
N TYR A 395 10.15 10.13 0.66
CA TYR A 395 10.83 10.44 -0.61
C TYR A 395 11.46 11.83 -0.59
N LEU A 396 12.59 11.96 -1.25
CA LEU A 396 13.21 13.24 -1.58
C LEU A 396 12.45 13.92 -2.74
N PRO A 397 12.37 15.26 -2.77
CA PRO A 397 11.85 16.01 -3.91
C PRO A 397 12.51 15.62 -5.25
N GLU A 398 13.81 15.31 -5.22
CA GLU A 398 14.58 14.87 -6.38
C GLU A 398 14.13 13.50 -6.90
N GLN A 399 13.73 12.57 -6.02
CA GLN A 399 13.17 11.27 -6.42
C GLN A 399 11.83 11.46 -7.11
N VAL A 400 10.97 12.31 -6.57
CA VAL A 400 9.66 12.60 -7.17
C VAL A 400 9.84 13.21 -8.56
N LYS A 401 10.73 14.20 -8.73
CA LYS A 401 11.03 14.79 -10.04
C LYS A 401 11.52 13.76 -11.06
N ILE A 402 12.39 12.85 -10.66
CA ILE A 402 12.86 11.75 -11.50
C ILE A 402 11.69 10.86 -11.94
N LEU A 403 10.84 10.45 -10.99
CA LEU A 403 9.70 9.59 -11.28
C LEU A 403 8.66 10.28 -12.16
N LYS A 404 8.43 11.58 -11.97
CA LYS A 404 7.57 12.40 -12.83
C LYS A 404 8.04 12.43 -14.28
N SER A 405 9.35 12.39 -14.53
CA SER A 405 9.89 12.29 -15.90
C SER A 405 9.49 11.00 -16.63
N CYS A 406 9.02 9.99 -15.89
CA CYS A 406 8.52 8.72 -16.42
C CYS A 406 7.00 8.72 -16.61
N LEU A 407 6.27 9.80 -16.31
CA LEU A 407 4.81 9.83 -16.46
C LEU A 407 4.39 9.99 -17.91
N GLN A 408 3.35 9.27 -18.31
CA GLN A 408 2.69 9.46 -19.59
C GLN A 408 2.03 10.84 -19.67
N GLU A 409 2.23 11.56 -20.78
CA GLU A 409 1.68 12.92 -20.99
C GLU A 409 0.15 12.96 -20.92
N GLU A 410 -0.52 11.91 -21.38
CA GLU A 410 -1.98 11.86 -21.46
C GLU A 410 -2.67 11.73 -20.09
N THR A 411 -2.03 11.03 -19.15
CA THR A 411 -2.59 10.76 -17.82
C THR A 411 -2.03 11.69 -16.76
N GLN A 412 -0.71 11.96 -16.79
CA GLN A 412 0.03 12.68 -15.74
C GLN A 412 -0.38 12.21 -14.33
N SER A 413 -0.64 10.91 -14.17
CA SER A 413 -1.30 10.37 -12.98
C SER A 413 -0.27 9.88 -11.97
N MET A 414 -0.24 10.55 -10.82
CA MET A 414 0.64 10.21 -9.71
C MET A 414 -0.16 10.22 -8.41
N VAL A 415 -0.14 9.12 -7.66
CA VAL A 415 -0.88 9.00 -6.40
C VAL A 415 0.12 8.92 -5.26
N TYR A 416 0.05 9.90 -4.38
CA TYR A 416 0.86 9.99 -3.17
C TYR A 416 0.06 9.44 -1.99
N VAL A 417 0.58 8.42 -1.33
CA VAL A 417 -0.07 7.73 -0.21
C VAL A 417 0.83 7.85 1.00
N GLY A 418 0.36 8.42 2.11
CA GLY A 418 1.21 8.62 3.28
C GLY A 418 0.79 9.80 4.15
N ASP A 419 1.62 10.14 5.12
CA ASP A 419 1.32 11.22 6.07
C ASP A 419 2.55 12.10 6.28
N MET A 420 2.42 13.42 6.05
CA MET A 420 3.49 14.39 6.28
C MET A 420 3.89 14.48 7.76
N ALA A 421 3.04 14.02 8.68
CA ALA A 421 3.36 13.90 10.09
C ALA A 421 4.24 12.67 10.44
N GLN A 422 4.54 11.79 9.48
CA GLN A 422 5.31 10.55 9.69
C GLN A 422 6.67 10.56 8.95
N GLN A 423 7.36 11.72 8.92
CA GLN A 423 8.61 11.89 8.19
C GLN A 423 9.82 11.37 8.99
N VAL A 424 10.32 10.19 8.62
CA VAL A 424 11.43 9.55 9.36
C VAL A 424 12.77 9.58 8.63
N GLN A 425 12.83 10.14 7.41
CA GLN A 425 14.06 10.23 6.62
C GLN A 425 14.51 11.68 6.38
N LEU A 426 15.83 11.88 6.23
CA LEU A 426 16.42 13.20 6.07
C LEU A 426 16.19 13.76 4.66
N GLY A 427 15.89 15.07 4.58
CA GLY A 427 15.80 15.81 3.32
C GLY A 427 14.56 15.51 2.48
N THR A 428 13.54 14.89 3.07
CA THR A 428 12.31 14.53 2.38
C THR A 428 11.40 15.72 2.13
N ILE A 429 10.35 15.50 1.34
CA ILE A 429 9.39 16.52 0.90
C ILE A 429 8.78 17.25 2.10
N LYS A 430 8.95 18.57 2.17
CA LYS A 430 8.25 19.42 3.16
C LYS A 430 7.05 20.14 2.57
N ASP A 431 7.15 20.46 1.28
CA ASP A 431 6.12 21.10 0.49
C ASP A 431 6.07 20.46 -0.91
N TRP A 432 4.88 20.46 -1.52
CA TRP A 432 4.66 19.99 -2.89
C TRP A 432 5.43 20.82 -3.93
N ASP A 433 5.65 22.11 -3.68
CA ASP A 433 6.41 22.99 -4.56
C ASP A 433 7.86 22.51 -4.73
N GLU A 434 8.48 21.98 -3.67
CA GLU A 434 9.83 21.42 -3.73
C GLU A 434 9.90 20.22 -4.70
N ALA A 435 8.85 19.39 -4.69
CA ALA A 435 8.69 18.24 -5.58
C ALA A 435 8.26 18.65 -7.01
N GLY A 436 8.02 19.94 -7.24
CA GLY A 436 7.50 20.47 -8.50
C GLY A 436 6.08 19.99 -8.76
N GLU A 437 5.26 19.84 -7.72
CA GLU A 437 3.86 19.43 -7.81
C GLU A 437 2.90 20.54 -7.42
N THR A 438 1.83 20.66 -8.19
CA THR A 438 0.71 21.55 -7.86
C THR A 438 -0.55 20.72 -7.72
N ILE A 439 -0.98 20.52 -6.48
CA ILE A 439 -2.09 19.63 -6.14
C ILE A 439 -3.25 20.49 -5.62
N LYS A 440 -4.38 20.45 -6.33
CA LYS A 440 -5.58 21.17 -5.92
C LYS A 440 -6.14 20.61 -4.61
N GLU A 441 -6.80 21.44 -3.80
CA GLU A 441 -7.33 21.02 -2.49
C GLU A 441 -8.34 19.86 -2.60
N GLU A 442 -9.19 19.84 -3.62
CA GLU A 442 -10.12 18.74 -3.87
C GLU A 442 -9.44 17.41 -4.23
N ARG A 443 -8.13 17.43 -4.49
CA ARG A 443 -7.28 16.29 -4.78
C ARG A 443 -6.44 15.85 -3.57
N LYS A 444 -6.55 16.56 -2.44
CA LYS A 444 -5.91 16.23 -1.17
C LYS A 444 -6.94 15.58 -0.26
N ILE A 445 -6.98 14.26 -0.31
CA ILE A 445 -7.97 13.47 0.42
C ILE A 445 -7.35 13.05 1.74
N LYS A 446 -8.00 13.41 2.84
CA LYS A 446 -7.59 13.02 4.20
C LYS A 446 -8.56 11.99 4.76
N LEU A 447 -8.04 10.84 5.18
CA LEU A 447 -8.78 9.80 5.90
C LEU A 447 -8.67 10.09 7.40
N ASP A 448 -9.74 10.59 8.00
CA ASP A 448 -9.73 11.03 9.41
C ASP A 448 -10.03 9.91 10.42
N LYS A 449 -10.56 8.78 9.96
CA LYS A 449 -10.92 7.66 10.85
C LYS A 449 -9.73 6.73 11.05
N VAL A 450 -9.17 6.75 12.25
CA VAL A 450 -8.28 5.70 12.78
C VAL A 450 -9.16 4.58 13.31
N TYR A 451 -9.24 3.45 12.60
CA TYR A 451 -9.96 2.27 13.10
C TYR A 451 -9.06 1.33 13.92
N ARG A 452 -7.78 1.67 14.06
CA ARG A 452 -6.73 0.74 14.48
C ARG A 452 -6.32 0.85 15.95
N ASN A 453 -6.06 2.05 16.45
CA ASN A 453 -5.59 2.25 17.83
C ASN A 453 -6.76 2.42 18.79
N THR A 454 -6.59 2.03 20.06
CA THR A 454 -7.57 2.35 21.11
C THR A 454 -7.59 3.85 21.45
N LYS A 455 -8.71 4.31 22.01
CA LYS A 455 -8.89 5.71 22.44
C LYS A 455 -7.77 6.17 23.36
N ASN A 456 -7.38 5.33 24.32
CA ASN A 456 -6.37 5.66 25.32
C ASN A 456 -4.96 5.80 24.72
N ILE A 457 -4.63 5.03 23.68
CA ILE A 457 -3.38 5.20 22.93
C ILE A 457 -3.39 6.54 22.19
N LEU A 458 -4.49 6.88 21.51
CA LEU A 458 -4.60 8.16 20.79
C LEU A 458 -4.53 9.38 21.73
N LEU A 459 -5.20 9.32 22.89
CA LEU A 459 -5.10 10.35 23.93
C LEU A 459 -3.68 10.50 24.47
N PHE A 460 -2.97 9.39 24.69
CA PHE A 460 -1.59 9.44 25.13
C PHE A 460 -0.70 10.13 24.10
N ILE A 461 -0.82 9.73 22.82
CA ILE A 461 -0.11 10.34 21.70
C ILE A 461 -0.43 11.83 21.57
N GLU A 462 -1.70 12.22 21.66
CA GLU A 462 -2.11 13.64 21.68
C GLU A 462 -1.44 14.40 22.83
N SER A 463 -1.35 13.79 24.01
CA SER A 463 -0.72 14.40 25.18
C SER A 463 0.81 14.58 25.07
N LEU A 464 1.45 13.97 24.06
CA LEU A 464 2.85 14.21 23.69
C LEU A 464 3.00 15.34 22.67
N GLY A 465 1.91 16.02 22.31
CA GLY A 465 1.91 17.13 21.36
C GLY A 465 1.93 16.70 19.89
N TYR A 466 1.31 15.56 19.57
CA TYR A 466 1.05 15.15 18.18
C TYR A 466 -0.40 15.47 17.78
N PRO A 467 -0.61 16.02 16.57
CA PRO A 467 -1.96 16.29 16.08
C PRO A 467 -2.70 14.96 15.84
N THR A 468 -3.70 14.68 16.66
CA THR A 468 -4.45 13.41 16.63
C THR A 468 -5.95 13.69 16.62
N VAL A 469 -6.70 12.93 15.82
CA VAL A 469 -8.17 13.00 15.79
C VAL A 469 -8.72 11.73 16.42
N ILE A 470 -9.60 11.87 17.42
CA ILE A 470 -10.20 10.73 18.13
C ILE A 470 -11.62 10.51 17.58
N PRO A 471 -11.88 9.41 16.82
CA PRO A 471 -13.18 9.12 16.25
C PRO A 471 -14.26 8.88 17.32
N VAL A 472 -15.49 9.29 17.03
CA VAL A 472 -16.66 8.96 17.86
C VAL A 472 -16.95 7.46 17.77
N GLY A 473 -17.09 6.78 18.92
CA GLY A 473 -17.41 5.35 19.00
C GLY A 473 -16.20 4.40 18.94
N ILE A 474 -14.97 4.91 19.01
CA ILE A 474 -13.76 4.08 19.08
C ILE A 474 -13.65 3.31 20.40
N LYS A 475 -13.09 2.09 20.35
CA LYS A 475 -12.88 1.25 21.54
C LYS A 475 -11.95 1.96 22.53
N GLU A 476 -12.32 2.01 23.80
CA GLU A 476 -11.58 2.76 24.82
C GLU A 476 -10.17 2.20 25.05
N GLY A 477 -10.05 0.87 25.16
CA GLY A 477 -8.78 0.18 25.40
C GLY A 477 -8.23 0.39 26.81
N VAL A 478 -7.11 -0.26 27.13
CA VAL A 478 -6.42 -0.03 28.41
C VAL A 478 -5.58 1.25 28.36
N PRO A 479 -5.34 1.91 29.49
CA PRO A 479 -4.41 3.04 29.57
C PRO A 479 -2.98 2.65 29.17
N VAL A 480 -2.26 3.56 28.53
CA VAL A 480 -0.84 3.40 28.23
C VAL A 480 -0.04 3.28 29.53
N VAL A 481 0.84 2.28 29.60
CA VAL A 481 1.65 2.01 30.80
C VAL A 481 3.06 2.53 30.60
N GLU A 482 3.46 3.55 31.37
CA GLU A 482 4.86 3.97 31.47
C GLU A 482 5.49 3.36 32.73
N LYS A 483 6.49 2.47 32.58
CA LYS A 483 7.15 1.79 33.70
C LYS A 483 8.64 2.12 33.76
N LEU A 484 9.05 2.64 34.92
CA LEU A 484 10.45 2.96 35.18
C LEU A 484 11.23 1.69 35.52
N LEU A 485 12.14 1.29 34.64
CA LEU A 485 12.97 0.10 34.75
C LEU A 485 14.44 0.47 34.52
N GLU A 486 15.32 -0.02 35.39
CA GLU A 486 16.72 0.43 35.45
C GLU A 486 17.64 -0.27 34.43
N ASN A 487 17.25 -1.46 33.96
CA ASN A 487 18.11 -2.26 33.09
C ASN A 487 17.29 -3.17 32.15
N ARG A 488 17.98 -3.68 31.12
CA ARG A 488 17.41 -4.56 30.08
C ARG A 488 16.80 -5.84 30.65
N THR A 489 17.42 -6.43 31.67
CA THR A 489 16.93 -7.68 32.28
C THR A 489 15.54 -7.49 32.88
N LYS A 490 15.32 -6.39 33.62
CA LYS A 490 14.00 -6.06 34.17
C LYS A 490 12.98 -5.74 33.06
N GLU A 491 13.40 -5.11 31.96
CA GLU A 491 12.53 -4.89 30.78
C GLU A 491 12.10 -6.23 30.16
N ILE A 492 13.03 -7.17 29.97
CA ILE A 492 12.76 -8.51 29.43
C ILE A 492 11.81 -9.29 30.33
N GLU A 493 12.06 -9.32 31.64
CA GLU A 493 11.19 -10.00 32.62
C GLU A 493 9.76 -9.44 32.58
N TYR A 494 9.64 -8.11 32.48
CA TYR A 494 8.34 -7.46 32.37
C TYR A 494 7.64 -7.82 31.06
N ILE A 495 8.35 -7.80 29.93
CA ILE A 495 7.77 -8.16 28.62
C ILE A 495 7.29 -9.60 28.65
N LYS A 496 8.05 -10.55 29.22
CA LYS A 496 7.60 -11.94 29.39
C LYS A 496 6.27 -12.01 30.13
N ALA A 497 6.18 -11.34 31.28
CA ALA A 497 4.97 -11.34 32.11
C ALA A 497 3.74 -10.76 31.41
N VAL A 498 3.91 -9.69 30.61
CA VAL A 498 2.78 -9.10 29.86
C VAL A 498 2.45 -9.93 28.62
N SER A 499 3.46 -10.48 27.94
CA SER A 499 3.28 -11.30 26.73
C SER A 499 2.53 -12.62 26.97
N ASP A 500 2.55 -13.14 28.21
CA ASP A 500 1.82 -14.35 28.59
C ASP A 500 0.30 -14.22 28.41
N GLN A 501 -0.23 -12.99 28.47
CA GLN A 501 -1.65 -12.69 28.21
C GLN A 501 -1.98 -12.64 26.71
N TYR A 502 -0.95 -12.61 25.86
CA TYR A 502 -1.01 -12.40 24.42
C TYR A 502 -0.54 -13.63 23.61
N LYS A 503 -0.69 -14.85 24.14
CA LYS A 503 -0.28 -16.10 23.47
C LYS A 503 -0.88 -16.31 22.08
N GLU A 504 -2.01 -15.66 21.79
CA GLU A 504 -2.69 -15.72 20.49
C GLU A 504 -2.61 -14.43 19.65
N GLY A 505 -1.97 -13.37 20.18
CA GLY A 505 -1.82 -12.06 19.53
C GLY A 505 -0.35 -11.73 19.22
N THR A 506 -0.11 -10.60 18.56
CA THR A 506 1.25 -10.17 18.16
C THR A 506 1.82 -9.13 19.11
N VAL A 507 3.09 -9.31 19.48
CA VAL A 507 3.82 -8.41 20.40
C VAL A 507 5.00 -7.78 19.68
N GLY A 508 5.08 -6.45 19.67
CA GLY A 508 6.22 -5.70 19.13
C GLY A 508 7.11 -5.18 20.25
N VAL A 509 8.35 -5.67 20.33
CA VAL A 509 9.39 -5.08 21.20
C VAL A 509 10.19 -4.10 20.34
N ILE A 510 10.01 -2.80 20.60
CA ILE A 510 10.52 -1.73 19.75
C ILE A 510 11.53 -0.88 20.51
N ALA A 511 12.69 -0.62 19.92
CA ALA A 511 13.67 0.34 20.46
C ALA A 511 14.23 1.25 19.37
N LYS A 512 14.85 2.36 19.77
CA LYS A 512 15.55 3.24 18.83
C LYS A 512 16.85 2.61 18.31
N ASP A 513 17.67 2.07 19.21
CA ASP A 513 19.01 1.59 18.91
C ASP A 513 19.01 0.07 18.62
N PRO A 514 19.46 -0.37 17.43
CA PRO A 514 19.61 -1.79 17.11
C PRO A 514 20.47 -2.56 18.11
N ALA A 515 21.54 -1.94 18.64
CA ALA A 515 22.45 -2.60 19.58
C ALA A 515 21.77 -2.88 20.93
N TYR A 516 20.80 -2.03 21.31
CA TYR A 516 20.01 -2.26 22.51
C TYR A 516 19.09 -3.47 22.39
N LEU A 517 18.72 -3.85 21.16
CA LEU A 517 17.80 -4.96 20.88
C LEU A 517 18.49 -6.33 20.83
N GLU A 518 19.82 -6.43 20.84
CA GLU A 518 20.52 -7.72 20.71
C GLU A 518 20.11 -8.72 21.80
N ASP A 519 20.01 -8.26 23.05
CA ASP A 519 19.63 -9.10 24.18
C ASP A 519 18.17 -9.58 24.06
N PHE A 520 17.28 -8.69 23.60
CA PHE A 520 15.87 -9.02 23.34
C PHE A 520 15.72 -10.00 22.18
N LYS A 521 16.50 -9.83 21.10
CA LYS A 521 16.51 -10.77 19.96
C LYS A 521 16.93 -12.16 20.43
N LYS A 522 18.03 -12.27 21.19
CA LYS A 522 18.49 -13.56 21.76
C LYS A 522 17.41 -14.21 22.62
N GLU A 523 16.78 -13.45 23.50
CA GLU A 523 15.77 -13.99 24.41
C GLU A 523 14.48 -14.43 23.70
N PHE A 524 14.00 -13.64 22.75
CA PHE A 524 12.71 -13.87 22.09
C PHE A 524 12.82 -14.61 20.75
N THR A 525 13.99 -15.17 20.40
CA THR A 525 14.20 -15.87 19.11
C THR A 525 13.21 -17.02 18.88
N GLU A 526 12.87 -17.77 19.93
CA GLU A 526 11.95 -18.92 19.82
C GLU A 526 10.46 -18.54 19.92
N HIS A 527 10.16 -17.29 20.27
CA HIS A 527 8.80 -16.79 20.43
C HIS A 527 8.23 -16.29 19.11
N LYS A 528 7.48 -17.15 18.41
CA LYS A 528 6.91 -16.85 17.07
C LYS A 528 5.98 -15.63 17.03
N ASN A 529 5.40 -15.22 18.15
CA ASN A 529 4.46 -14.10 18.25
C ASN A 529 5.12 -12.79 18.75
N ILE A 530 6.41 -12.82 19.11
CA ILE A 530 7.14 -11.64 19.58
C ILE A 530 8.12 -11.20 18.50
N HIS A 531 7.99 -9.96 18.08
CA HIS A 531 8.80 -9.35 17.03
C HIS A 531 9.66 -8.26 17.63
N VAL A 532 10.98 -8.41 17.51
CA VAL A 532 11.96 -7.46 18.04
C VAL A 532 12.51 -6.61 16.91
N LEU A 533 12.10 -5.34 16.87
CA LEU A 533 12.33 -4.43 15.75
C LEU A 533 12.84 -3.07 16.23
N THR A 534 13.61 -2.38 15.41
CA THR A 534 13.86 -0.96 15.63
C THR A 534 12.62 -0.13 15.31
N MET A 535 12.55 1.11 15.80
CA MET A 535 11.45 2.03 15.45
C MET A 535 11.32 2.20 13.92
N ASN A 536 12.45 2.20 13.18
CA ASN A 536 12.44 2.29 11.72
C ASN A 536 11.88 1.01 11.07
N GLU A 537 12.35 -0.16 11.49
CA GLU A 537 11.86 -1.45 10.98
C GLU A 537 10.39 -1.72 11.35
N SER A 538 9.88 -1.03 12.36
CA SER A 538 8.47 -1.13 12.75
C SER A 538 7.53 -0.41 11.78
N GLN A 539 8.03 0.43 10.87
CA GLN A 539 7.18 1.10 9.88
C GLN A 539 6.45 0.04 9.03
N GLY A 540 5.18 0.26 8.74
CA GLY A 540 4.34 -0.66 7.96
C GLY A 540 3.78 -1.90 8.70
N VAL A 541 4.32 -2.29 9.86
CA VAL A 541 3.83 -3.47 10.62
C VAL A 541 2.92 -3.12 11.80
N GLU A 542 2.20 -4.10 12.35
CA GLU A 542 1.19 -3.89 13.40
C GLU A 542 1.26 -4.92 14.52
N PHE A 543 1.04 -4.48 15.77
CA PHE A 543 1.08 -5.34 16.95
C PHE A 543 -0.12 -5.11 17.87
N ASP A 544 -0.69 -6.18 18.40
CA ASP A 544 -1.72 -6.10 19.45
C ASP A 544 -1.18 -5.37 20.68
N LEU A 545 0.05 -5.69 21.06
CA LEU A 545 0.81 -5.10 22.16
C LEU A 545 2.14 -4.54 21.64
N VAL A 546 2.47 -3.29 21.97
CA VAL A 546 3.82 -2.74 21.74
C VAL A 546 4.49 -2.43 23.07
N CYS A 547 5.72 -2.92 23.22
CA CYS A 547 6.64 -2.58 24.30
C CYS A 547 7.78 -1.73 23.73
N LEU A 548 7.74 -0.42 23.96
CA LEU A 548 8.81 0.50 23.61
C LEU A 548 9.88 0.45 24.71
N VAL A 549 11.09 0.00 24.41
CA VAL A 549 12.14 -0.29 25.40
C VAL A 549 13.34 0.64 25.31
N GLY A 550 14.12 0.73 26.39
CA GLY A 550 15.37 1.49 26.42
C GLY A 550 15.19 3.01 26.42
N ILE A 551 14.04 3.50 26.87
CA ILE A 551 13.75 4.93 26.96
C ILE A 551 14.57 5.58 28.09
N ASN A 552 15.40 6.57 27.78
CA ASN A 552 16.28 7.26 28.71
C ASN A 552 16.53 8.72 28.28
N GLU A 553 17.24 9.49 29.10
CA GLU A 553 17.49 10.93 28.85
C GLU A 553 18.24 11.21 27.54
N ASN A 554 18.98 10.25 27.02
CA ASN A 554 19.76 10.40 25.79
C ASN A 554 19.05 9.83 24.56
N THR A 555 17.89 9.16 24.72
CA THR A 555 17.18 8.51 23.63
C THR A 555 16.88 9.48 22.48
N PHE A 556 16.54 10.73 22.75
CA PHE A 556 16.25 11.76 21.73
C PHE A 556 17.21 12.95 21.75
N LYS A 557 18.36 12.84 22.43
CA LYS A 557 19.39 13.87 22.36
C LYS A 557 20.12 13.79 21.01
N VAL A 558 20.28 14.95 20.38
CA VAL A 558 21.15 15.13 19.21
C VAL A 558 22.47 15.70 19.71
N THR A 559 23.55 14.91 19.65
CA THR A 559 24.90 15.35 20.04
C THR A 559 25.39 16.48 19.13
N HIS A 560 26.00 17.51 19.72
CA HIS A 560 26.46 18.70 19.01
C HIS A 560 27.83 18.48 18.36
N TYR A 561 27.97 18.90 17.10
CA TYR A 561 29.26 19.13 16.45
C TYR A 561 29.29 20.51 15.80
N ALA A 562 30.46 21.15 15.84
CA ALA A 562 30.70 22.51 15.33
C ALA A 562 30.43 22.66 13.83
N ASP A 563 30.42 21.56 13.08
CA ASP A 563 30.26 21.54 11.62
C ASP A 563 28.82 21.25 11.13
N VAL A 564 27.87 21.04 12.06
CA VAL A 564 26.46 20.81 11.72
C VAL A 564 25.68 22.10 11.90
N LEU A 565 25.15 22.67 10.81
CA LEU A 565 24.34 23.90 10.89
C LEU A 565 23.13 23.70 11.81
N PRO A 566 22.70 24.75 12.55
CA PRO A 566 21.56 24.68 13.48
C PRO A 566 20.27 24.15 12.86
N GLU A 567 20.04 24.41 11.58
CA GLU A 567 18.86 23.95 10.83
C GLU A 567 18.78 22.41 10.74
N HIS A 568 19.91 21.72 10.66
CA HIS A 568 19.90 20.24 10.59
C HIS A 568 19.61 19.61 11.94
N LEU A 569 20.00 20.27 13.03
CA LEU A 569 19.66 19.80 14.37
C LEU A 569 18.14 19.87 14.59
N ILE A 570 17.49 20.92 14.07
CA ILE A 570 16.03 21.06 14.11
C ILE A 570 15.36 19.94 13.30
N GLU A 571 15.84 19.69 12.07
CA GLU A 571 15.30 18.62 11.22
C GLU A 571 15.50 17.23 11.83
N ARG A 572 16.68 16.95 12.41
CA ARG A 572 16.97 15.67 13.07
C ARG A 572 16.11 15.47 14.31
N LYS A 573 15.92 16.50 15.13
CA LYS A 573 15.00 16.45 16.28
C LYS A 573 13.56 16.17 15.83
N ARG A 574 13.11 16.80 14.76
CA ARG A 574 11.79 16.53 14.16
C ARG A 574 11.68 15.07 13.71
N MET A 575 12.64 14.56 12.94
CA MET A 575 12.63 13.16 12.48
C MET A 575 12.59 12.17 13.65
N GLN A 576 13.32 12.45 14.73
CA GLN A 576 13.30 11.61 15.93
C GLN A 576 11.94 11.62 16.63
N LYS A 577 11.26 12.78 16.62
CA LYS A 577 9.88 12.90 17.10
C LYS A 577 8.92 12.09 16.20
N ASP A 578 9.00 12.25 14.89
CA ASP A 578 8.15 11.53 13.94
C ASP A 578 8.40 10.00 14.00
N LEU A 579 9.64 9.57 14.22
CA LEU A 579 10.00 8.17 14.42
C LEU A 579 9.38 7.57 15.69
N LEU A 580 9.36 8.33 16.78
CA LEU A 580 8.64 7.92 17.99
C LEU A 580 7.14 7.79 17.71
N TYR A 581 6.54 8.74 17.00
CA TYR A 581 5.13 8.66 16.61
C TYR A 581 4.82 7.41 15.78
N VAL A 582 5.68 7.04 14.83
CA VAL A 582 5.56 5.78 14.08
C VAL A 582 5.53 4.59 15.04
N ALA A 583 6.48 4.51 15.98
CA ALA A 583 6.54 3.42 16.95
C ALA A 583 5.30 3.35 17.86
N LEU A 584 4.83 4.49 18.38
CA LEU A 584 3.64 4.56 19.26
C LEU A 584 2.37 4.13 18.51
N THR A 585 2.24 4.53 17.24
CA THR A 585 1.07 4.19 16.41
C THR A 585 1.04 2.73 15.97
N ARG A 586 2.10 1.94 16.23
CA ARG A 586 2.10 0.51 15.90
C ARG A 586 1.18 -0.33 16.78
N ALA A 587 0.87 0.15 17.99
CA ALA A 587 0.06 -0.52 18.99
C ALA A 587 -1.44 -0.48 18.67
N ILE A 588 -2.06 -1.64 18.46
CA ILE A 588 -3.50 -1.75 18.23
C ILE A 588 -4.26 -1.65 19.56
N SER A 589 -3.95 -2.54 20.50
CA SER A 589 -4.72 -2.69 21.74
C SER A 589 -4.04 -2.08 22.95
N GLU A 590 -2.74 -2.36 23.14
CA GLU A 590 -1.98 -1.96 24.34
C GLU A 590 -0.60 -1.41 24.00
N LEU A 591 -0.16 -0.42 24.78
CA LEU A 591 1.13 0.24 24.63
C LEU A 591 1.82 0.36 25.99
N HIS A 592 3.05 -0.15 26.06
CA HIS A 592 3.91 -0.10 27.23
C HIS A 592 5.21 0.62 26.86
N VAL A 593 5.60 1.59 27.68
CA VAL A 593 6.82 2.37 27.52
C VAL A 593 7.72 2.06 28.70
N LEU A 594 8.88 1.47 28.42
CA LEU A 594 9.83 0.94 29.39
C LEU A 594 11.16 1.68 29.28
N GLY A 595 11.71 2.04 30.42
CA GLY A 595 13.04 2.65 30.50
C GLY A 595 13.25 3.43 31.78
N THR A 596 14.28 4.26 31.85
CA THR A 596 14.66 5.00 33.06
C THR A 596 13.94 6.34 33.21
N LYS A 597 13.21 6.79 32.18
CA LYS A 597 12.48 8.07 32.14
C LYS A 597 11.12 7.91 31.44
N LYS A 598 10.20 8.82 31.75
CA LYS A 598 8.92 8.94 31.02
C LYS A 598 9.11 9.71 29.72
N LEU A 599 8.28 9.43 28.70
CA LEU A 599 8.39 10.10 27.40
C LEU A 599 8.18 11.61 27.50
N LYS A 600 7.23 12.06 28.35
CA LYS A 600 6.96 13.49 28.59
C LYS A 600 8.12 14.26 29.22
N GLU A 601 9.07 13.56 29.84
CA GLU A 601 10.22 14.20 30.50
C GLU A 601 11.41 14.39 29.54
N ILE A 602 11.40 13.69 28.39
CA ILE A 602 12.55 13.65 27.45
C ILE A 602 12.22 14.17 26.05
N LEU A 603 10.95 14.47 25.77
CA LEU A 603 10.44 15.15 24.57
C LEU A 603 10.21 16.62 24.86
#